data_AF-A0A7R9VNN1-F1
#
_entry.id   AF-A0A7R9VNN1-F1
#
_cell.length_a   1.000
_cell.length_b   1.000
_cell.length_c   1.000
_cell.angle_alpha   90.00
_cell.angle_beta   90.00
_cell.angle_gamma   90.00
#
_symmetry.space_group_name_H-M   'P 1'
#
loop_
_entity.id
_entity.type
_entity.pdbx_description
1 polymer ?
#
loop_
_entity_poly.entity_id
_entity_poly.type
_entity_poly.pdbx_seq_one_letter_code
_entity_poly.pdbx_strand_id
1 'polypeptide(L)'
;LPDMIGARPGNGIGAFDMMCNSWGFDGSGHYPPKLNAHSKLRLGWVEPTKVTKSGTYTLRASHSSLDALRIDYGFPPGEYLLLENRQPSSFDSKIPGAGDGYGGGIAIWHVDDLVGWSSVGGHPWMNITQYADGVPWPENGAHYNVNLLAADGDYHLEKWKGEGHVSDLWAKRKDTGFNVGMTELGPGGVESDGGPYPNTDTYQNGIVTKTGVYIRDFSAPGEEMSVTILLGDDDLSASLTDKPSTAKPTPVPTPRPTATPASISTLLSVYYPLESVRVRFSNPNVALLDDWIAIYPASVQELPGGRGMPAGVTDWAFTCGSRSCFSSGDVGPRNGAASTEGIVSFAAVRDAASARGGWIPGTEYVAYLCRNTEAPYEVVARSSPFRLEETAEPTAVPTVKPTVRPTPQPSPKPS
;
A
#
# COMPACT_ATOMS: atom_id res chain seq x y z
N LEU A 1 -15.06 12.62 28.84
CA LEU A 1 -14.92 12.31 27.40
C LEU A 1 -15.45 10.91 27.15
N PRO A 2 -15.99 10.61 25.96
CA PRO A 2 -16.43 9.27 25.59
C PRO A 2 -15.23 8.35 25.32
N ASP A 3 -15.48 7.03 25.33
CA ASP A 3 -14.52 6.06 24.80
C ASP A 3 -14.44 6.20 23.27
N MET A 4 -13.23 6.18 22.72
CA MET A 4 -12.94 6.36 21.30
C MET A 4 -12.56 5.05 20.59
N ILE A 5 -12.70 3.90 21.26
CA ILE A 5 -12.47 2.58 20.64
C ILE A 5 -13.61 2.14 19.69
N GLY A 6 -14.79 2.76 19.81
CA GLY A 6 -15.99 2.39 19.04
C GLY A 6 -16.56 1.02 19.42
N ALA A 7 -17.53 0.54 18.63
CA ALA A 7 -17.98 -0.85 18.70
C ALA A 7 -17.09 -1.76 17.86
N ARG A 8 -16.80 -2.95 18.38
CA ARG A 8 -15.95 -3.94 17.71
C ARG A 8 -16.64 -4.49 16.45
N PRO A 9 -15.88 -4.82 15.39
CA PRO A 9 -14.42 -4.88 15.33
C PRO A 9 -13.76 -3.53 15.03
N GLY A 10 -12.54 -3.37 15.55
CA GLY A 10 -11.60 -2.30 15.26
C GLY A 10 -10.89 -1.85 16.54
N ASN A 11 -9.83 -1.06 16.39
CA ASN A 11 -9.09 -0.44 17.48
C ASN A 11 -9.41 1.07 17.61
N GLY A 12 -10.55 1.54 17.09
CA GLY A 12 -10.91 2.95 17.10
C GLY A 12 -9.84 3.82 16.43
N ILE A 13 -9.36 4.81 17.15
CA ILE A 13 -8.20 5.65 16.75
C ILE A 13 -6.87 5.20 17.38
N GLY A 14 -6.82 3.99 17.93
CA GLY A 14 -5.63 3.34 18.46
C GLY A 14 -4.96 4.09 19.61
N ALA A 15 -3.64 3.94 19.70
CA ALA A 15 -2.79 4.65 20.65
C ALA A 15 -2.50 6.10 20.24
N PHE A 16 -3.29 6.71 19.35
CA PHE A 16 -3.24 8.15 19.12
C PHE A 16 -4.10 8.96 20.11
N ASP A 17 -4.98 8.35 20.91
CA ASP A 17 -5.76 9.07 21.93
C ASP A 17 -5.91 8.29 23.24
N MET A 18 -5.78 8.99 24.37
CA MET A 18 -5.89 8.42 25.72
C MET A 18 -7.23 7.75 25.98
N MET A 19 -8.29 8.27 25.37
CA MET A 19 -9.67 7.79 25.45
C MET A 19 -9.92 6.58 24.56
N CYS A 20 -8.96 6.15 23.75
CA CYS A 20 -9.03 4.93 22.96
C CYS A 20 -8.10 3.85 23.53
N ASN A 21 -6.82 4.19 23.71
CA ASN A 21 -5.84 3.27 24.30
C ASN A 21 -4.93 3.99 25.30
N SER A 22 -5.29 3.92 26.57
CA SER A 22 -4.54 4.53 27.68
C SER A 22 -3.18 3.87 27.95
N TRP A 23 -2.91 2.68 27.40
CA TRP A 23 -1.63 1.99 27.57
C TRP A 23 -0.53 2.54 26.65
N GLY A 24 -0.92 3.31 25.62
CA GLY A 24 -0.02 3.91 24.64
C GLY A 24 0.63 2.90 23.70
N PHE A 25 1.45 3.40 22.79
CA PHE A 25 2.06 2.61 21.72
C PHE A 25 3.01 1.51 22.22
N ASP A 26 3.60 1.67 23.41
CA ASP A 26 4.48 0.67 24.01
C ASP A 26 3.76 -0.30 24.97
N GLY A 27 2.44 -0.13 25.16
CA GLY A 27 1.61 -0.97 26.01
C GLY A 27 1.94 -0.89 27.50
N SER A 28 2.83 0.00 27.93
CA SER A 28 3.30 0.07 29.32
C SER A 28 2.37 0.88 30.23
N GLY A 29 1.58 1.79 29.67
CA GLY A 29 0.83 2.80 30.41
C GLY A 29 1.69 3.91 31.03
N HIS A 30 3.00 3.90 30.84
CA HIS A 30 3.88 4.98 31.30
C HIS A 30 3.91 6.18 30.33
N TYR A 31 3.54 5.94 29.07
CA TYR A 31 3.44 6.95 28.02
C TYR A 31 2.01 6.93 27.43
N PRO A 32 0.98 7.27 28.24
CA PRO A 32 -0.38 7.36 27.72
C PRO A 32 -0.42 8.44 26.63
N PRO A 33 -1.05 8.19 25.48
CA PRO A 33 -1.02 9.13 24.38
C PRO A 33 -1.78 10.41 24.73
N LYS A 34 -1.46 11.51 24.07
CA LYS A 34 -2.19 12.76 24.29
C LYS A 34 -3.64 12.63 23.81
N LEU A 35 -4.51 13.45 24.38
CA LEU A 35 -5.83 13.70 23.80
C LEU A 35 -5.68 14.31 22.40
N ASN A 36 -6.47 13.80 21.46
CA ASN A 36 -6.57 14.30 20.10
C ASN A 36 -7.26 15.67 20.05
N ALA A 37 -7.23 16.30 18.88
CA ALA A 37 -7.82 17.61 18.65
C ALA A 37 -9.33 17.66 19.00
N HIS A 38 -10.09 16.59 18.73
CA HIS A 38 -11.52 16.52 19.04
C HIS A 38 -11.80 16.51 20.55
N SER A 39 -11.12 15.64 21.28
CA SER A 39 -11.16 15.56 22.75
C SER A 39 -10.82 16.91 23.39
N LYS A 40 -9.75 17.56 22.91
CA LYS A 40 -9.33 18.88 23.39
C LYS A 40 -10.38 19.96 23.06
N LEU A 41 -10.98 19.93 21.88
CA LEU A 41 -12.05 20.85 21.46
C LEU A 41 -13.27 20.69 22.38
N ARG A 42 -13.69 19.45 22.65
CA ARG A 42 -14.85 19.15 23.49
C ARG A 42 -14.65 19.57 24.95
N LEU A 43 -13.41 19.54 25.43
CA LEU A 43 -13.05 20.04 26.76
C LEU A 43 -12.91 21.58 26.80
N GLY A 44 -12.97 22.27 25.65
CA GLY A 44 -12.70 23.71 25.56
C GLY A 44 -11.24 24.07 25.78
N TRP A 45 -10.31 23.12 25.61
CA TRP A 45 -8.87 23.36 25.77
C TRP A 45 -8.24 23.94 24.51
N VAL A 46 -8.84 23.70 23.35
CA VAL A 46 -8.42 24.28 22.07
C VAL A 46 -9.62 24.94 21.41
N GLU A 47 -9.37 26.07 20.75
CA GLU A 47 -10.25 26.69 19.78
C GLU A 47 -9.57 26.57 18.40
N PRO A 48 -9.96 25.58 17.57
CA PRO A 48 -9.34 25.37 16.27
C PRO A 48 -9.54 26.57 15.35
N THR A 49 -8.50 26.92 14.61
CA THR A 49 -8.59 27.93 13.56
C THR A 49 -9.45 27.38 12.43
N LYS A 50 -10.57 28.04 12.14
CA LYS A 50 -11.43 27.65 11.01
C LYS A 50 -10.77 28.03 9.69
N VAL A 51 -10.65 27.05 8.81
CA VAL A 51 -10.12 27.21 7.46
C VAL A 51 -11.26 27.63 6.55
N THR A 52 -11.31 28.92 6.22
CA THR A 52 -12.36 29.50 5.36
C THR A 52 -11.83 29.96 4.00
N LYS A 53 -10.53 29.79 3.73
CA LYS A 53 -9.86 30.20 2.50
C LYS A 53 -8.78 29.20 2.12
N SER A 54 -8.55 29.03 0.83
CA SER A 54 -7.38 28.30 0.33
C SER A 54 -6.09 28.99 0.77
N GLY A 55 -5.07 28.22 1.12
CA GLY A 55 -3.76 28.74 1.51
C GLY A 55 -2.89 27.74 2.27
N THR A 56 -1.68 28.15 2.59
CA THR A 56 -0.75 27.40 3.43
C THR A 56 -0.94 27.78 4.90
N TYR A 57 -1.13 26.78 5.74
CA TYR A 57 -1.32 26.89 7.17
C TYR A 57 -0.17 26.24 7.91
N THR A 58 0.12 26.75 9.11
CA THR A 58 1.18 26.24 9.98
C THR A 58 0.60 25.73 11.29
N LEU A 59 1.08 24.58 11.76
CA LEU A 59 0.69 23.94 13.00
C LEU A 59 1.93 23.62 13.83
N ARG A 60 2.04 24.19 15.02
CA ARG A 60 3.05 23.77 16.01
C ARG A 60 2.64 22.46 16.68
N ALA A 61 3.61 21.70 17.14
CA ALA A 61 3.39 20.38 17.71
C ALA A 61 2.46 20.41 18.94
N SER A 62 1.52 19.49 18.97
CA SER A 62 0.45 19.38 19.98
C SER A 62 0.93 19.14 21.42
N HIS A 63 2.21 18.80 21.63
CA HIS A 63 2.79 18.70 22.97
C HIS A 63 3.17 20.06 23.56
N SER A 64 3.43 21.05 22.71
CA SER A 64 3.92 22.38 23.09
C SER A 64 2.97 23.51 22.68
N SER A 65 1.96 23.21 21.86
CA SER A 65 0.98 24.16 21.35
C SER A 65 -0.44 23.59 21.34
N LEU A 66 -1.42 24.49 21.35
CA LEU A 66 -2.84 24.19 21.17
C LEU A 66 -3.29 24.48 19.74
N ASP A 67 -2.38 24.56 18.77
CA ASP A 67 -2.77 24.79 17.38
C ASP A 67 -3.55 23.59 16.84
N ALA A 68 -4.71 23.87 16.26
CA ALA A 68 -5.50 22.93 15.48
C ALA A 68 -6.19 23.69 14.34
N LEU A 69 -6.40 23.03 13.20
CA LEU A 69 -7.24 23.55 12.12
C LEU A 69 -8.56 22.80 12.10
N ARG A 70 -9.63 23.49 11.68
CA ARG A 70 -10.94 22.88 11.42
C ARG A 70 -11.41 23.26 10.03
N ILE A 71 -11.83 22.27 9.25
CA ILE A 71 -12.38 22.45 7.90
C ILE A 71 -13.83 22.00 7.93
N ASP A 72 -14.75 22.97 7.82
CA ASP A 72 -16.19 22.74 7.69
C ASP A 72 -16.66 22.82 6.21
N TYR A 73 -15.80 23.28 5.30
CA TYR A 73 -16.17 23.51 3.90
C TYR A 73 -16.56 22.21 3.20
N GLY A 74 -17.73 22.20 2.54
CA GLY A 74 -18.24 21.05 1.80
C GLY A 74 -18.87 19.95 2.68
N PHE A 75 -18.75 20.03 4.00
CA PHE A 75 -19.34 19.07 4.94
C PHE A 75 -20.73 19.50 5.43
N PRO A 76 -21.64 18.55 5.72
CA PRO A 76 -22.91 18.83 6.37
C PRO A 76 -22.72 19.22 7.84
N PRO A 77 -23.73 19.86 8.48
CA PRO A 77 -23.65 20.22 9.89
C PRO A 77 -23.33 19.01 10.78
N GLY A 78 -22.32 19.16 11.63
CA GLY A 78 -21.87 18.11 12.54
C GLY A 78 -20.74 17.23 11.99
N GLU A 79 -20.42 17.32 10.69
CA GLU A 79 -19.28 16.63 10.09
C GLU A 79 -18.20 17.64 9.68
N TYR A 80 -16.92 17.29 9.88
CA TYR A 80 -15.79 18.18 9.58
C TYR A 80 -14.45 17.45 9.70
N LEU A 81 -13.39 18.07 9.19
CA LEU A 81 -12.01 17.63 9.43
C LEU A 81 -11.34 18.46 10.53
N LEU A 82 -10.56 17.82 11.39
CA LEU A 82 -9.62 18.48 12.32
C LEU A 82 -8.19 18.07 12.01
N LEU A 83 -7.27 19.03 12.00
CA LEU A 83 -5.85 18.77 11.81
C LEU A 83 -5.07 19.19 13.05
N GLU A 84 -4.12 18.35 13.47
CA GLU A 84 -3.14 18.70 14.49
C GLU A 84 -1.76 18.09 14.19
N ASN A 85 -0.71 18.73 14.67
CA ASN A 85 0.66 18.24 14.51
C ASN A 85 1.03 17.29 15.67
N ARG A 86 1.18 15.98 15.39
CA ARG A 86 1.60 14.95 16.35
C ARG A 86 3.07 14.62 16.14
N GLN A 87 3.88 14.85 17.18
CA GLN A 87 5.33 14.59 17.17
C GLN A 87 5.68 13.60 18.28
N PRO A 88 6.74 12.78 18.11
CA PRO A 88 7.18 11.78 19.10
C PRO A 88 7.87 12.43 20.30
N SER A 89 7.13 13.27 21.01
CA SER A 89 7.62 14.12 22.08
C SER A 89 6.70 14.02 23.30
N SER A 90 7.29 14.14 24.49
CA SER A 90 6.57 14.01 25.77
C SER A 90 5.81 12.67 25.82
N PHE A 91 4.52 12.69 26.15
CA PHE A 91 3.65 11.52 26.22
C PHE A 91 3.48 10.75 24.89
N ASP A 92 3.72 11.40 23.76
CA ASP A 92 3.68 10.74 22.44
C ASP A 92 5.07 10.20 22.02
N SER A 93 6.07 10.22 22.90
CA SER A 93 7.45 9.79 22.58
C SER A 93 7.59 8.33 22.12
N LYS A 94 6.52 7.55 22.23
CA LYS A 94 6.45 6.15 21.81
C LYS A 94 5.74 5.93 20.47
N ILE A 95 5.35 6.99 19.74
CA ILE A 95 4.87 6.84 18.35
C ILE A 95 5.89 5.98 17.57
N PRO A 96 5.51 4.79 17.09
CA PRO A 96 6.41 3.86 16.41
C PRO A 96 6.93 4.45 15.10
N GLY A 97 8.19 4.18 14.76
CA GLY A 97 8.87 4.77 13.59
C GLY A 97 9.47 6.16 13.84
N ALA A 98 9.68 6.54 15.12
CA ALA A 98 10.32 7.80 15.49
C ALA A 98 11.87 7.76 15.58
N GLY A 99 12.47 6.56 15.70
CA GLY A 99 13.89 6.38 16.03
C GLY A 99 14.88 6.54 14.87
N ASP A 100 14.40 6.76 13.65
CA ASP A 100 15.16 6.78 12.39
C ASP A 100 15.20 8.18 11.72
N GLY A 101 14.66 9.20 12.38
CA GLY A 101 14.56 10.56 11.84
C GLY A 101 13.27 10.84 11.06
N TYR A 102 12.31 9.91 11.07
CA TYR A 102 11.00 10.05 10.42
C TYR A 102 9.84 10.22 11.42
N GLY A 103 10.10 10.58 12.68
CA GLY A 103 9.03 10.65 13.67
C GLY A 103 8.01 11.77 13.47
N GLY A 104 6.72 11.46 13.63
CA GLY A 104 5.62 12.44 13.68
C GLY A 104 5.00 12.81 12.33
N GLY A 105 4.04 13.73 12.36
CA GLY A 105 3.29 14.22 11.20
C GLY A 105 2.00 14.93 11.59
N ILE A 106 1.20 15.31 10.60
CA ILE A 106 -0.14 15.85 10.80
C ILE A 106 -1.12 14.67 10.95
N ALA A 107 -1.82 14.61 12.07
CA ALA A 107 -3.01 13.76 12.20
C ALA A 107 -4.21 14.51 11.61
N ILE A 108 -4.97 13.84 10.75
CA ILE A 108 -6.19 14.36 10.16
C ILE A 108 -7.36 13.52 10.69
N TRP A 109 -8.21 14.15 11.47
CA TRP A 109 -9.39 13.52 12.07
C TRP A 109 -10.61 13.83 11.24
N HIS A 110 -11.30 12.81 10.75
CA HIS A 110 -12.66 12.93 10.24
C HIS A 110 -13.62 12.81 11.40
N VAL A 111 -14.41 13.84 11.64
CA VAL A 111 -15.39 13.89 12.72
C VAL A 111 -16.79 13.90 12.15
N ASP A 112 -17.69 13.10 12.71
CA ASP A 112 -19.14 13.21 12.56
C ASP A 112 -19.81 13.15 13.94
N ASP A 113 -20.16 14.32 14.47
CA ASP A 113 -20.79 14.48 15.78
C ASP A 113 -22.21 13.89 15.85
N LEU A 114 -22.83 13.53 14.71
CA LEU A 114 -24.15 12.88 14.68
C LEU A 114 -24.06 11.36 14.85
N VAL A 115 -22.88 10.77 14.71
CA VAL A 115 -22.67 9.34 14.89
C VAL A 115 -22.44 8.99 16.37
N GLY A 116 -23.05 7.90 16.82
CA GLY A 116 -22.92 7.45 18.21
C GLY A 116 -21.52 6.93 18.54
N TRP A 117 -21.09 7.07 19.81
CA TRP A 117 -19.77 6.66 20.31
C TRP A 117 -19.49 5.15 20.23
N SER A 118 -20.54 4.34 20.06
CA SER A 118 -20.46 2.89 19.87
C SER A 118 -20.67 2.51 18.40
N SER A 119 -20.35 3.38 17.45
CA SER A 119 -20.37 3.04 16.03
C SER A 119 -19.20 2.14 15.67
N VAL A 120 -19.37 1.36 14.62
CA VAL A 120 -18.34 0.45 14.11
C VAL A 120 -17.50 1.19 13.09
N GLY A 121 -16.19 0.98 13.13
CA GLY A 121 -15.27 1.52 12.14
C GLY A 121 -15.60 1.00 10.75
N GLY A 122 -15.40 1.84 9.74
CA GLY A 122 -15.62 1.47 8.34
C GLY A 122 -14.34 1.57 7.55
N HIS A 123 -14.15 0.68 6.58
CA HIS A 123 -13.02 0.74 5.65
C HIS A 123 -13.41 0.18 4.27
N PRO A 124 -12.71 0.57 3.18
CA PRO A 124 -13.07 0.22 1.80
C PRO A 124 -13.25 -1.27 1.51
N TRP A 125 -12.51 -2.13 2.23
CA TRP A 125 -12.54 -3.59 2.03
C TRP A 125 -13.49 -4.35 2.99
N MET A 126 -14.38 -3.66 3.71
CA MET A 126 -15.36 -4.35 4.56
C MET A 126 -16.38 -5.09 3.70
N ASN A 127 -16.63 -6.36 4.01
CA ASN A 127 -17.59 -7.20 3.28
C ASN A 127 -18.93 -7.30 4.04
N ILE A 128 -19.99 -7.07 3.28
CA ILE A 128 -21.45 -7.21 3.42
C ILE A 128 -22.06 -8.01 4.59
N THR A 129 -21.39 -8.98 5.21
CA THR A 129 -22.07 -9.88 6.16
C THR A 129 -22.18 -9.33 7.59
N GLN A 130 -21.48 -8.24 7.91
CA GLN A 130 -21.38 -7.78 9.30
C GLN A 130 -22.30 -6.58 9.63
N TYR A 131 -22.67 -5.73 8.66
CA TYR A 131 -23.35 -4.44 8.93
C TYR A 131 -24.30 -3.98 7.81
N ALA A 132 -25.42 -4.72 7.65
CA ALA A 132 -26.59 -4.38 6.83
C ALA A 132 -26.46 -4.48 5.29
N ASP A 133 -27.50 -5.10 4.70
CA ASP A 133 -28.03 -5.03 3.31
C ASP A 133 -27.13 -4.91 2.06
N GLY A 134 -25.87 -5.30 2.13
CA GLY A 134 -25.06 -5.46 0.91
C GLY A 134 -24.51 -4.17 0.33
N VAL A 135 -24.64 -3.07 1.07
CA VAL A 135 -24.17 -1.74 0.67
C VAL A 135 -22.66 -1.64 0.97
N PRO A 136 -21.83 -1.20 0.00
CA PRO A 136 -20.41 -0.99 0.24
C PRO A 136 -20.16 0.15 1.23
N TRP A 137 -18.95 0.20 1.77
CA TRP A 137 -18.48 1.38 2.50
C TRP A 137 -18.09 2.48 1.49
N PRO A 138 -18.37 3.77 1.77
CA PRO A 138 -18.96 4.31 3.00
C PRO A 138 -20.49 4.46 3.00
N GLU A 139 -21.19 4.08 1.92
CA GLU A 139 -22.65 4.21 1.80
C GLU A 139 -23.42 3.40 2.86
N ASN A 140 -22.80 2.37 3.45
CA ASN A 140 -23.36 1.62 4.57
C ASN A 140 -23.38 2.40 5.90
N GLY A 141 -22.82 3.61 5.94
CA GLY A 141 -22.80 4.47 7.13
C GLY A 141 -21.90 3.95 8.26
N ALA A 142 -21.07 2.94 8.01
CA ALA A 142 -20.12 2.45 9.00
C ALA A 142 -18.93 3.41 9.08
N HIS A 143 -18.78 4.11 10.19
CA HIS A 143 -17.57 4.86 10.55
C HIS A 143 -17.61 5.26 12.02
N TYR A 144 -16.45 5.62 12.58
CA TYR A 144 -16.37 6.18 13.93
C TYR A 144 -16.91 7.61 13.97
N ASN A 145 -17.34 8.05 15.16
CA ASN A 145 -17.59 9.47 15.43
C ASN A 145 -16.34 10.33 15.19
N VAL A 146 -15.17 9.80 15.54
CA VAL A 146 -13.86 10.37 15.23
C VAL A 146 -13.02 9.29 14.58
N ASN A 147 -12.59 9.49 13.34
CA ASN A 147 -11.71 8.58 12.63
C ASN A 147 -10.38 9.24 12.27
N LEU A 148 -9.28 8.47 12.28
CA LEU A 148 -8.01 8.93 11.73
C LEU A 148 -7.97 8.62 10.24
N LEU A 149 -7.82 9.65 9.41
CA LEU A 149 -7.58 9.45 7.98
C LEU A 149 -6.11 9.04 7.81
N ALA A 150 -5.83 7.74 7.79
CA ALA A 150 -4.49 7.19 7.75
C ALA A 150 -3.78 7.52 6.42
N ALA A 151 -2.63 8.21 6.49
CA ALA A 151 -1.90 8.64 5.30
C ALA A 151 -1.46 7.48 4.39
N ASP A 152 -1.14 6.31 4.95
CA ASP A 152 -0.79 5.11 4.15
C ASP A 152 -1.99 4.44 3.46
N GLY A 153 -3.22 4.79 3.85
CA GLY A 153 -4.44 4.19 3.30
C GLY A 153 -4.60 2.71 3.64
N ASP A 154 -3.89 2.20 4.65
CA ASP A 154 -3.95 0.77 4.99
C ASP A 154 -5.11 0.44 5.94
N TYR A 155 -5.71 1.44 6.62
CA TYR A 155 -6.82 1.27 7.56
C TYR A 155 -6.52 0.22 8.65
N HIS A 156 -5.29 0.26 9.16
CA HIS A 156 -4.80 -0.70 10.14
C HIS A 156 -5.68 -0.69 11.41
N LEU A 157 -6.08 0.49 11.87
CA LEU A 157 -6.89 0.66 13.08
C LEU A 157 -8.29 0.06 12.92
N GLU A 158 -8.94 0.30 11.78
CA GLU A 158 -10.27 -0.22 11.45
C GLU A 158 -10.23 -1.73 11.20
N LYS A 159 -9.12 -2.26 10.67
CA LYS A 159 -8.91 -3.70 10.42
C LYS A 159 -8.44 -4.48 11.64
N TRP A 160 -8.35 -3.87 12.82
CA TRP A 160 -7.76 -4.48 14.02
C TRP A 160 -6.34 -4.95 13.79
N LYS A 161 -5.48 -4.07 13.29
CA LYS A 161 -4.07 -4.38 13.02
C LYS A 161 -3.20 -3.34 13.70
N GLY A 162 -2.69 -3.69 14.88
CA GLY A 162 -1.84 -2.79 15.66
C GLY A 162 -2.60 -1.59 16.23
N GLU A 163 -1.85 -0.66 16.81
CA GLU A 163 -2.37 0.47 17.59
C GLU A 163 -2.12 1.82 16.87
N GLY A 164 -1.76 1.77 15.60
CA GLY A 164 -1.32 2.90 14.81
C GLY A 164 0.21 2.97 14.68
N HIS A 165 0.67 3.72 13.69
CA HIS A 165 2.06 3.86 13.30
C HIS A 165 2.31 5.26 12.71
N VAL A 166 3.55 5.71 12.65
CA VAL A 166 3.87 7.04 12.05
C VAL A 166 3.45 7.16 10.57
N SER A 167 3.23 6.05 9.88
CA SER A 167 2.71 6.01 8.51
C SER A 167 1.24 6.42 8.39
N ASP A 168 0.48 6.41 9.50
CA ASP A 168 -0.88 6.94 9.53
C ASP A 168 -0.88 8.50 9.54
N LEU A 169 0.26 9.12 9.89
CA LEU A 169 0.41 10.58 9.98
C LEU A 169 0.95 11.19 8.68
N TRP A 170 0.30 12.26 8.22
CA TRP A 170 0.62 12.97 6.98
C TRP A 170 1.86 13.84 7.13
N ALA A 171 2.87 13.60 6.30
CA ALA A 171 4.10 14.41 6.28
C ALA A 171 4.89 14.19 4.99
N LYS A 172 5.70 15.18 4.60
CA LYS A 172 6.72 14.97 3.58
C LYS A 172 7.91 14.23 4.17
N ARG A 173 7.96 12.92 3.92
CA ARG A 173 9.07 12.05 4.32
C ARG A 173 10.10 11.99 3.19
N LYS A 174 11.37 11.80 3.55
CA LYS A 174 12.38 11.45 2.53
C LYS A 174 12.07 10.02 2.08
N ASP A 175 12.22 9.76 0.79
CA ASP A 175 12.12 8.41 0.24
C ASP A 175 13.14 7.51 0.95
N THR A 176 12.62 6.55 1.70
CA THR A 176 13.37 5.68 2.61
C THR A 176 13.21 4.22 2.29
N GLY A 177 12.44 3.89 1.24
CA GLY A 177 12.00 2.54 1.00
C GLY A 177 10.98 2.00 2.01
N PHE A 178 10.48 2.81 2.94
CA PHE A 178 9.22 2.57 3.65
C PHE A 178 8.07 3.17 2.82
N ASN A 179 6.87 2.58 2.87
CA ASN A 179 5.65 3.18 2.31
C ASN A 179 5.50 4.61 2.86
N VAL A 180 5.96 5.58 2.07
CA VAL A 180 5.70 6.99 2.31
C VAL A 180 4.24 7.16 1.90
N GLY A 181 3.34 7.22 2.88
CA GLY A 181 1.91 7.34 2.65
C GLY A 181 1.56 8.47 1.67
N MET A 182 0.29 8.52 1.28
CA MET A 182 -0.27 9.52 0.37
C MET A 182 0.28 10.93 0.68
N THR A 183 0.68 11.63 -0.38
CA THR A 183 1.26 12.98 -0.28
C THR A 183 0.20 14.08 -0.37
N GLU A 184 -1.02 13.71 -0.75
CA GLU A 184 -2.18 14.56 -0.92
C GLU A 184 -3.43 13.78 -0.50
N LEU A 185 -4.33 14.46 0.21
CA LEU A 185 -5.66 14.01 0.55
C LEU A 185 -6.65 14.92 -0.19
N GLY A 186 -7.44 14.35 -1.11
CA GLY A 186 -8.44 15.10 -1.88
C GLY A 186 -9.80 14.41 -1.86
N PRO A 187 -10.82 14.98 -2.52
CA PRO A 187 -12.11 14.32 -2.71
C PRO A 187 -11.96 13.05 -3.56
N GLY A 188 -12.92 12.14 -3.47
CA GLY A 188 -12.95 10.93 -4.29
C GLY A 188 -12.94 11.22 -5.80
N GLY A 189 -12.42 10.27 -6.59
CA GLY A 189 -12.35 10.28 -8.05
C GLY A 189 -13.71 10.11 -8.75
N VAL A 190 -13.72 10.07 -10.08
CA VAL A 190 -14.95 10.07 -10.93
C VAL A 190 -15.58 8.68 -11.13
N GLU A 191 -15.00 7.63 -10.53
CA GLU A 191 -15.45 6.24 -10.65
C GLU A 191 -16.61 5.94 -9.68
N SER A 192 -17.43 4.93 -10.01
CA SER A 192 -18.63 4.50 -9.26
C SER A 192 -18.37 3.92 -7.86
N ASP A 193 -17.12 3.95 -7.38
CA ASP A 193 -16.66 3.26 -6.18
C ASP A 193 -16.11 4.23 -5.11
N GLY A 194 -16.22 5.56 -5.33
CA GLY A 194 -15.90 6.62 -4.35
C GLY A 194 -14.43 6.75 -3.90
N GLY A 195 -13.49 5.99 -4.45
CA GLY A 195 -12.04 6.08 -4.14
C GLY A 195 -11.26 7.14 -4.95
N PRO A 196 -9.97 7.38 -4.64
CA PRO A 196 -9.14 6.65 -3.67
C PRO A 196 -9.43 7.07 -2.23
N TYR A 197 -9.29 6.14 -1.28
CA TYR A 197 -9.52 6.36 0.14
C TYR A 197 -8.20 6.23 0.94
N PRO A 198 -8.03 6.93 2.09
CA PRO A 198 -8.93 7.97 2.59
C PRO A 198 -9.05 9.15 1.63
N ASN A 199 -10.18 9.83 1.70
CA ASN A 199 -10.45 11.06 0.95
C ASN A 199 -11.10 12.09 1.88
N THR A 200 -11.37 13.26 1.33
CA THR A 200 -12.06 14.35 2.05
C THR A 200 -13.57 14.35 1.82
N ASP A 201 -14.16 13.29 1.27
CA ASP A 201 -15.61 13.24 1.03
C ASP A 201 -16.37 13.15 2.35
N THR A 202 -17.53 13.80 2.41
CA THR A 202 -18.50 13.56 3.49
C THR A 202 -19.20 12.24 3.20
N TYR A 203 -19.53 11.50 4.26
CA TYR A 203 -20.34 10.28 4.17
C TYR A 203 -21.34 10.15 5.33
N GLN A 204 -21.70 11.27 5.97
CA GLN A 204 -22.68 11.30 7.05
C GLN A 204 -23.99 10.62 6.63
N ASN A 205 -24.47 9.70 7.48
CA ASN A 205 -25.63 8.84 7.21
C ASN A 205 -25.52 7.98 5.92
N GLY A 206 -24.30 7.69 5.45
CA GLY A 206 -24.07 6.93 4.22
C GLY A 206 -24.31 7.73 2.94
N ILE A 207 -24.48 9.05 3.02
CA ILE A 207 -24.66 9.92 1.85
C ILE A 207 -23.29 10.48 1.46
N VAL A 208 -22.71 9.93 0.41
CA VAL A 208 -21.37 10.34 -0.05
C VAL A 208 -21.46 11.60 -0.90
N THR A 209 -20.77 12.66 -0.50
CA THR A 209 -20.67 13.90 -1.29
C THR A 209 -19.25 14.44 -1.30
N LYS A 210 -18.80 14.88 -2.48
CA LYS A 210 -17.48 15.49 -2.63
C LYS A 210 -17.46 16.87 -2.01
N THR A 211 -16.50 17.11 -1.14
CA THR A 211 -16.38 18.38 -0.42
C THR A 211 -15.62 19.45 -1.21
N GLY A 212 -14.81 19.04 -2.19
CA GLY A 212 -13.90 19.94 -2.91
C GLY A 212 -12.70 20.37 -2.06
N VAL A 213 -12.41 19.68 -0.96
CA VAL A 213 -11.28 19.98 -0.08
C VAL A 213 -10.05 19.18 -0.50
N TYR A 214 -8.94 19.86 -0.78
CA TYR A 214 -7.63 19.23 -0.99
C TYR A 214 -6.66 19.65 0.12
N ILE A 215 -5.89 18.70 0.63
CA ILE A 215 -4.89 18.88 1.69
C ILE A 215 -3.58 18.26 1.21
N ARG A 216 -2.58 19.09 0.95
CA ARG A 216 -1.34 18.69 0.26
C ARG A 216 -0.14 19.50 0.71
N ASP A 217 1.01 19.26 0.06
CA ASP A 217 2.25 20.02 0.26
C ASP A 217 2.69 20.06 1.73
N PHE A 218 2.53 18.94 2.44
CA PHE A 218 2.97 18.82 3.82
C PHE A 218 4.48 19.11 3.94
N SER A 219 4.90 19.81 4.98
CA SER A 219 6.33 19.91 5.30
C SER A 219 6.87 18.60 5.85
N ALA A 220 8.20 18.53 6.03
CA ALA A 220 8.80 17.46 6.80
C ALA A 220 8.29 17.48 8.26
N PRO A 221 8.27 16.31 8.95
CA PRO A 221 7.92 16.25 10.36
C PRO A 221 8.79 17.19 11.21
N GLY A 222 8.20 17.82 12.21
CA GLY A 222 8.90 18.69 13.14
C GLY A 222 7.99 19.44 14.11
N GLU A 223 8.63 20.20 15.02
CA GLU A 223 7.95 21.04 16.01
C GLU A 223 7.01 22.08 15.40
N GLU A 224 7.23 22.43 14.14
CA GLU A 224 6.35 23.24 13.32
C GLU A 224 6.22 22.57 11.95
N MET A 225 4.98 22.37 11.50
CA MET A 225 4.70 21.81 10.18
C MET A 225 3.78 22.73 9.38
N SER A 226 3.97 22.77 8.06
CA SER A 226 3.08 23.48 7.14
C SER A 226 2.27 22.50 6.28
N VAL A 227 1.07 22.93 5.90
CA VAL A 227 0.16 22.18 5.01
C VAL A 227 -0.60 23.17 4.13
N THR A 228 -0.77 22.86 2.85
CA THR A 228 -1.61 23.64 1.93
C THR A 228 -3.00 23.03 1.90
N ILE A 229 -4.02 23.86 2.15
CA ILE A 229 -5.44 23.48 2.06
C ILE A 229 -6.09 24.30 0.96
N LEU A 230 -6.82 23.63 0.07
CA LEU A 230 -7.58 24.24 -1.01
C LEU A 230 -9.06 23.91 -0.84
N LEU A 231 -9.91 24.91 -1.06
CA LEU A 231 -11.36 24.80 -0.93
C LEU A 231 -12.02 25.08 -2.29
N GLY A 232 -12.77 24.12 -2.83
CA GLY A 232 -13.47 24.24 -4.11
C GLY A 232 -12.53 24.24 -5.33
N ASP A 233 -13.00 24.75 -6.46
CA ASP A 233 -12.25 24.82 -7.73
C ASP A 233 -11.11 25.85 -7.74
N ASP A 234 -10.83 26.51 -6.61
CA ASP A 234 -9.94 27.67 -6.53
C ASP A 234 -8.45 27.36 -6.78
N ASP A 235 -8.03 26.12 -7.13
CA ASP A 235 -6.62 25.86 -7.46
C ASP A 235 -6.29 24.59 -8.28
N LEU A 236 -6.92 24.40 -9.44
CA LEU A 236 -6.42 23.44 -10.45
C LEU A 236 -5.33 24.03 -11.39
N SER A 237 -4.83 25.25 -11.15
CA SER A 237 -3.89 25.88 -12.07
C SER A 237 -2.85 26.86 -11.50
N ALA A 238 -2.71 27.07 -10.18
CA ALA A 238 -1.78 28.08 -9.66
C ALA A 238 -0.68 27.51 -8.75
N SER A 239 0.19 26.64 -9.27
CA SER A 239 1.57 26.54 -8.74
C SER A 239 2.56 25.93 -9.74
N LEU A 240 2.78 26.55 -10.90
CA LEU A 240 4.01 26.41 -11.70
C LEU A 240 4.25 27.64 -12.58
N THR A 241 4.60 28.80 -12.01
CA THR A 241 5.25 29.98 -12.64
C THR A 241 5.48 30.99 -11.51
N ASP A 242 6.58 31.70 -11.29
CA ASP A 242 7.78 32.04 -12.05
C ASP A 242 8.88 32.47 -11.05
N LYS A 243 10.15 32.19 -11.36
CA LYS A 243 11.23 33.14 -11.03
C LYS A 243 12.30 33.12 -12.13
N PRO A 244 12.73 34.28 -12.68
CA PRO A 244 13.57 34.32 -13.86
C PRO A 244 15.07 34.14 -13.59
N SER A 245 15.67 33.32 -14.46
CA SER A 245 17.03 33.24 -15.03
C SER A 245 18.22 34.00 -14.42
N THR A 246 19.34 33.28 -14.33
CA THR A 246 20.58 33.72 -15.01
C THR A 246 21.34 32.49 -15.55
N ALA A 247 21.93 32.62 -16.74
CA ALA A 247 22.34 31.52 -17.61
C ALA A 247 23.85 31.14 -17.56
N LYS A 248 24.09 29.81 -17.56
CA LYS A 248 25.17 28.93 -18.11
C LYS A 248 26.68 29.16 -17.79
N PRO A 249 27.50 28.08 -17.70
CA PRO A 249 27.91 27.27 -18.88
C PRO A 249 27.73 25.74 -18.80
N THR A 250 27.75 25.15 -20.00
CA THR A 250 27.52 23.78 -20.55
C THR A 250 28.17 22.58 -19.79
N PRO A 251 27.57 21.36 -19.87
CA PRO A 251 27.85 20.24 -18.95
C PRO A 251 29.04 19.36 -19.33
N VAL A 252 29.55 18.63 -18.34
CA VAL A 252 30.42 17.46 -18.51
C VAL A 252 29.56 16.28 -19.04
N PRO A 253 30.07 15.44 -19.96
CA PRO A 253 29.28 14.33 -20.51
C PRO A 253 28.91 13.32 -19.41
N THR A 254 27.62 13.02 -19.27
CA THR A 254 27.15 11.93 -18.41
C THR A 254 27.64 10.58 -18.99
N PRO A 255 28.25 9.69 -18.19
CA PRO A 255 28.63 8.37 -18.67
C PRO A 255 27.39 7.58 -19.09
N ARG A 256 27.57 6.78 -20.14
CA ARG A 256 26.58 5.84 -20.68
C ARG A 256 26.01 4.95 -19.56
N PRO A 257 24.68 4.71 -19.49
CA PRO A 257 24.13 3.76 -18.53
C PRO A 257 24.67 2.36 -18.83
N THR A 258 25.35 1.74 -17.85
CA THR A 258 25.92 0.38 -17.92
C THR A 258 25.03 -0.63 -17.17
N ALA A 259 23.74 -0.35 -16.99
CA ALA A 259 22.83 -1.31 -16.37
C ALA A 259 22.38 -2.35 -17.42
N THR A 260 22.74 -3.63 -17.20
CA THR A 260 22.16 -4.78 -17.93
C THR A 260 20.64 -4.74 -17.77
N PRO A 261 19.81 -4.81 -18.82
CA PRO A 261 18.35 -4.69 -18.69
C PRO A 261 17.73 -5.83 -17.87
N ALA A 262 16.58 -5.56 -17.25
CA ALA A 262 15.80 -6.60 -16.57
C ALA A 262 15.41 -7.71 -17.56
N SER A 263 15.36 -8.95 -17.07
CA SER A 263 15.02 -10.11 -17.88
C SER A 263 14.16 -11.10 -17.10
N ILE A 264 13.30 -11.81 -17.81
CA ILE A 264 12.46 -12.89 -17.28
C ILE A 264 12.32 -13.99 -18.33
N SER A 265 12.45 -15.25 -17.92
CA SER A 265 12.30 -16.41 -18.81
C SER A 265 11.77 -17.62 -18.05
N THR A 266 10.97 -18.45 -18.71
CA THR A 266 10.64 -19.77 -18.20
C THR A 266 11.80 -20.74 -18.44
N LEU A 267 11.97 -21.71 -17.55
CA LEU A 267 13.01 -22.73 -17.70
C LEU A 267 12.72 -23.70 -18.85
N LEU A 268 11.44 -23.92 -19.18
CA LEU A 268 10.96 -24.75 -20.28
C LEU A 268 9.98 -23.96 -21.15
N SER A 269 9.84 -24.34 -22.41
CA SER A 269 8.79 -23.82 -23.31
C SER A 269 7.50 -24.64 -23.24
N VAL A 270 7.52 -25.83 -22.63
CA VAL A 270 6.38 -26.74 -22.46
C VAL A 270 6.45 -27.35 -21.05
N TYR A 271 5.31 -27.39 -20.34
CA TYR A 271 5.14 -28.03 -19.04
C TYR A 271 3.95 -28.98 -19.04
N TYR A 272 4.01 -30.03 -18.23
CA TYR A 272 2.99 -31.08 -18.12
C TYR A 272 2.25 -31.07 -16.78
N PRO A 273 1.13 -31.81 -16.64
CA PRO A 273 0.42 -31.92 -15.38
C PRO A 273 1.34 -32.40 -14.26
N LEU A 274 1.17 -31.83 -13.08
CA LEU A 274 1.99 -32.05 -11.88
C LEU A 274 3.41 -31.45 -11.92
N GLU A 275 3.84 -30.84 -13.02
CA GLU A 275 5.09 -30.07 -13.08
C GLU A 275 4.89 -28.64 -12.58
N SER A 276 5.87 -28.14 -11.83
CA SER A 276 5.91 -26.74 -11.42
C SER A 276 6.47 -25.87 -12.54
N VAL A 277 5.74 -24.81 -12.89
CA VAL A 277 6.27 -23.77 -13.77
C VAL A 277 7.35 -23.00 -13.01
N ARG A 278 8.56 -22.94 -13.57
CA ARG A 278 9.70 -22.24 -12.97
C ARG A 278 10.11 -21.07 -13.84
N VAL A 279 10.12 -19.89 -13.23
CA VAL A 279 10.42 -18.62 -13.90
C VAL A 279 11.69 -18.05 -13.32
N ARG A 280 12.72 -17.89 -14.17
CA ARG A 280 13.95 -17.18 -13.83
C ARG A 280 13.76 -15.70 -14.13
N PHE A 281 14.23 -14.85 -13.23
CA PHE A 281 14.22 -13.40 -13.42
C PHE A 281 15.54 -12.77 -12.97
N SER A 282 15.84 -11.59 -13.52
CA SER A 282 16.92 -10.71 -13.09
C SER A 282 16.48 -9.26 -13.29
N ASN A 283 16.57 -8.43 -12.25
CA ASN A 283 16.28 -7.01 -12.23
C ASN A 283 17.55 -6.28 -11.74
N PRO A 284 18.26 -5.52 -12.60
CA PRO A 284 19.50 -4.81 -12.24
C PRO A 284 19.29 -3.65 -11.26
N ASN A 285 18.04 -3.22 -11.05
CA ASN A 285 17.68 -2.14 -10.15
C ASN A 285 17.48 -2.70 -8.73
N VAL A 286 17.54 -1.85 -7.69
CA VAL A 286 17.26 -2.27 -6.30
C VAL A 286 15.89 -2.97 -6.28
N ALA A 287 15.89 -4.26 -5.92
CA ALA A 287 14.65 -5.03 -5.84
C ALA A 287 13.77 -4.43 -4.74
N LEU A 288 12.54 -4.06 -5.08
CA LEU A 288 11.55 -3.71 -4.07
C LEU A 288 11.08 -5.01 -3.42
N LEU A 289 10.80 -4.96 -2.11
CA LEU A 289 10.39 -6.13 -1.33
C LEU A 289 9.15 -6.85 -1.91
N ASP A 290 8.39 -6.12 -2.72
CA ASP A 290 7.13 -6.54 -3.32
C ASP A 290 7.16 -6.56 -4.85
N ASP A 291 8.34 -6.51 -5.50
CA ASP A 291 8.43 -6.84 -6.93
C ASP A 291 7.86 -8.24 -7.12
N TRP A 292 7.11 -8.45 -8.20
CA TRP A 292 6.30 -9.65 -8.36
C TRP A 292 6.31 -10.17 -9.79
N ILE A 293 6.03 -11.46 -9.91
CA ILE A 293 5.90 -12.17 -11.17
C ILE A 293 4.44 -12.57 -11.35
N ALA A 294 3.90 -12.23 -12.51
CA ALA A 294 2.54 -12.52 -12.90
C ALA A 294 2.53 -13.42 -14.13
N ILE A 295 1.61 -14.39 -14.16
CA ILE A 295 1.42 -15.27 -15.31
C ILE A 295 0.04 -15.05 -15.92
N TYR A 296 0.00 -14.80 -17.22
CA TYR A 296 -1.24 -14.61 -17.98
C TYR A 296 -1.32 -15.57 -19.15
N PRO A 297 -2.54 -15.92 -19.61
CA PRO A 297 -2.72 -16.47 -20.94
C PRO A 297 -2.17 -15.48 -21.98
N ALA A 298 -1.46 -15.98 -22.98
CA ALA A 298 -0.88 -15.18 -24.06
C ALA A 298 -1.94 -14.43 -24.89
N SER A 299 -3.21 -14.84 -24.79
CA SER A 299 -4.37 -14.16 -25.38
C SER A 299 -4.72 -12.83 -24.71
N VAL A 300 -4.19 -12.54 -23.51
CA VAL A 300 -4.33 -11.24 -22.84
C VAL A 300 -3.39 -10.24 -23.53
N GLN A 301 -3.96 -9.36 -24.35
CA GLN A 301 -3.21 -8.39 -25.16
C GLN A 301 -2.86 -7.10 -24.41
N GLU A 302 -3.63 -6.74 -23.38
CA GLU A 302 -3.41 -5.56 -22.54
C GLU A 302 -3.45 -5.99 -21.08
N LEU A 303 -2.44 -5.61 -20.31
CA LEU A 303 -2.41 -5.81 -18.86
C LEU A 303 -3.13 -4.61 -18.22
N PRO A 304 -4.33 -4.76 -17.64
CA PRO A 304 -5.08 -3.62 -17.13
C PRO A 304 -4.30 -2.92 -16.00
N GLY A 305 -3.94 -1.65 -16.22
CA GLY A 305 -3.24 -0.80 -15.26
C GLY A 305 -4.14 -0.30 -14.14
N GLY A 306 -4.63 -1.20 -13.27
CA GLY A 306 -5.42 -0.89 -12.08
C GLY A 306 -4.74 -1.34 -10.78
N ARG A 307 -5.22 -0.84 -9.62
CA ARG A 307 -4.73 -1.28 -8.29
C ARG A 307 -5.16 -2.74 -8.03
N GLY A 308 -4.20 -3.61 -7.76
CA GLY A 308 -4.41 -5.05 -7.52
C GLY A 308 -3.99 -5.93 -8.70
N MET A 309 -4.04 -7.26 -8.49
CA MET A 309 -3.79 -8.24 -9.55
C MET A 309 -4.72 -7.97 -10.75
N PRO A 310 -4.18 -7.72 -11.94
CA PRO A 310 -4.98 -7.54 -13.14
C PRO A 310 -5.92 -8.73 -13.38
N ALA A 311 -7.13 -8.44 -13.87
CA ALA A 311 -8.09 -9.47 -14.23
C ALA A 311 -7.47 -10.44 -15.26
N GLY A 312 -7.68 -11.74 -15.05
CA GLY A 312 -7.12 -12.77 -15.93
C GLY A 312 -5.71 -13.25 -15.54
N VAL A 313 -5.14 -12.80 -14.43
CA VAL A 313 -3.94 -13.42 -13.87
C VAL A 313 -4.23 -14.90 -13.55
N THR A 314 -3.38 -15.78 -14.06
CA THR A 314 -3.49 -17.21 -13.85
C THR A 314 -2.84 -17.63 -12.54
N ASP A 315 -1.63 -17.10 -12.28
CA ASP A 315 -0.93 -17.28 -11.02
C ASP A 315 0.07 -16.15 -10.81
N TRP A 316 0.47 -15.94 -9.56
CA TRP A 316 1.38 -14.88 -9.19
C TRP A 316 2.12 -15.19 -7.89
N ALA A 317 3.31 -14.61 -7.77
CA ALA A 317 4.09 -14.62 -6.55
C ALA A 317 5.02 -13.40 -6.52
N PHE A 318 5.39 -12.95 -5.34
CA PHE A 318 6.49 -12.00 -5.19
C PHE A 318 7.81 -12.64 -5.63
N THR A 319 8.80 -11.82 -5.92
CA THR A 319 10.17 -12.24 -6.29
C THR A 319 10.85 -13.07 -5.19
N CYS A 320 10.36 -13.00 -3.94
CA CYS A 320 10.73 -13.89 -2.85
C CYS A 320 10.21 -15.33 -3.01
N GLY A 321 9.37 -15.61 -4.00
CA GLY A 321 8.86 -16.94 -4.34
C GLY A 321 7.59 -17.37 -3.62
N SER A 322 6.89 -16.43 -2.96
CA SER A 322 5.68 -16.70 -2.18
C SER A 322 4.60 -15.64 -2.45
N ARG A 323 3.35 -15.94 -2.08
CA ARG A 323 2.24 -14.96 -2.08
C ARG A 323 2.30 -13.99 -0.89
N SER A 324 3.24 -14.22 0.00
CA SER A 324 3.65 -13.28 1.03
C SER A 324 5.14 -13.48 1.29
N CYS A 325 5.91 -12.40 1.22
CA CYS A 325 7.30 -12.42 1.69
C CYS A 325 7.40 -12.39 3.22
N PHE A 326 6.26 -12.35 3.91
CA PHE A 326 6.15 -12.31 5.37
C PHE A 326 5.21 -13.41 5.88
N SER A 327 5.68 -14.29 6.76
CA SER A 327 4.81 -15.21 7.49
C SER A 327 4.41 -14.66 8.85
N SER A 328 3.16 -14.91 9.24
CA SER A 328 2.63 -14.65 10.56
C SER A 328 3.44 -15.39 11.63
N GLY A 329 4.11 -14.64 12.52
CA GLY A 329 4.56 -15.17 13.82
C GLY A 329 6.07 -15.15 14.11
N ASP A 330 6.95 -14.74 13.19
CA ASP A 330 8.39 -14.68 13.46
C ASP A 330 8.88 -13.27 13.79
N VAL A 331 9.50 -13.14 14.97
CA VAL A 331 10.24 -11.95 15.41
C VAL A 331 11.64 -12.03 14.80
N GLY A 332 11.77 -11.71 13.52
CA GLY A 332 13.07 -11.57 12.83
C GLY A 332 13.04 -11.94 11.34
N PRO A 333 13.92 -11.37 10.50
CA PRO A 333 13.85 -11.55 9.06
C PRO A 333 14.56 -12.83 8.63
N ARG A 334 13.83 -13.90 8.25
CA ARG A 334 14.35 -14.95 7.33
C ARG A 334 13.25 -15.67 6.53
N ASN A 335 13.03 -15.23 5.28
CA ASN A 335 13.49 -15.91 4.06
C ASN A 335 12.82 -15.24 2.86
N GLY A 336 13.62 -14.43 2.14
CA GLY A 336 13.17 -13.70 0.97
C GLY A 336 13.32 -12.20 1.14
N ALA A 337 14.54 -11.72 1.43
CA ALA A 337 14.85 -10.33 1.09
C ALA A 337 14.56 -10.14 -0.41
N ALA A 338 14.10 -8.96 -0.80
CA ALA A 338 13.92 -8.58 -2.20
C ALA A 338 15.15 -9.04 -3.00
N SER A 339 14.96 -9.98 -3.92
CA SER A 339 16.08 -10.54 -4.68
C SER A 339 16.12 -9.86 -6.03
N THR A 340 17.28 -9.33 -6.40
CA THR A 340 17.52 -8.75 -7.73
C THR A 340 17.62 -9.82 -8.81
N GLU A 341 17.70 -11.11 -8.45
CA GLU A 341 17.64 -12.23 -9.38
C GLU A 341 17.19 -13.51 -8.68
N GLY A 342 16.62 -14.46 -9.39
CA GLY A 342 16.18 -15.70 -8.77
C GLY A 342 15.32 -16.59 -9.66
N ILE A 343 14.82 -17.68 -9.07
CA ILE A 343 13.85 -18.57 -9.70
C ILE A 343 12.62 -18.67 -8.79
N VAL A 344 11.47 -18.26 -9.31
CA VAL A 344 10.17 -18.44 -8.66
C VAL A 344 9.50 -19.70 -9.20
N SER A 345 8.97 -20.53 -8.30
CA SER A 345 8.26 -21.77 -8.65
C SER A 345 6.78 -21.60 -8.38
N PHE A 346 5.96 -21.80 -9.39
CA PHE A 346 4.51 -21.83 -9.28
C PHE A 346 4.05 -23.27 -9.03
N ALA A 347 2.96 -23.43 -8.27
CA ALA A 347 2.49 -24.74 -7.86
C ALA A 347 2.27 -25.66 -9.07
N ALA A 348 2.43 -26.96 -8.83
CA ALA A 348 2.25 -27.98 -9.85
C ALA A 348 0.91 -27.80 -10.58
N VAL A 349 0.93 -27.80 -11.91
CA VAL A 349 -0.27 -27.62 -12.75
C VAL A 349 -1.24 -28.75 -12.43
N ARG A 350 -2.35 -28.44 -11.75
CA ARG A 350 -3.37 -29.42 -11.39
C ARG A 350 -4.44 -29.51 -12.48
N ASP A 351 -4.99 -30.71 -12.58
CA ASP A 351 -5.99 -31.18 -13.51
C ASP A 351 -7.25 -30.29 -13.59
N ALA A 352 -7.83 -30.24 -14.80
CA ALA A 352 -8.82 -29.26 -15.27
C ALA A 352 -10.13 -29.14 -14.46
N ALA A 353 -10.38 -30.04 -13.51
CA ALA A 353 -11.64 -30.11 -12.76
C ALA A 353 -11.66 -29.30 -11.45
N SER A 354 -10.53 -28.74 -11.00
CA SER A 354 -10.44 -27.97 -9.75
C SER A 354 -10.33 -26.45 -9.97
N ALA A 355 -11.14 -25.92 -10.89
CA ALA A 355 -11.11 -24.52 -11.33
C ALA A 355 -11.74 -23.51 -10.34
N ARG A 356 -11.17 -23.38 -9.14
CA ARG A 356 -11.19 -22.09 -8.43
C ARG A 356 -9.81 -21.45 -8.54
N GLY A 357 -9.49 -21.03 -9.77
CA GLY A 357 -8.30 -20.29 -10.17
C GLY A 357 -7.08 -21.14 -10.50
N GLY A 358 -6.63 -21.15 -11.77
CA GLY A 358 -5.27 -21.54 -12.13
C GLY A 358 -5.16 -22.66 -13.17
N TRP A 359 -4.65 -22.30 -14.36
CA TRP A 359 -4.12 -23.14 -15.44
C TRP A 359 -5.11 -23.94 -16.29
N ILE A 360 -5.04 -23.73 -17.62
CA ILE A 360 -5.87 -24.35 -18.66
C ILE A 360 -4.93 -25.11 -19.61
N PRO A 361 -5.07 -26.44 -19.74
CA PRO A 361 -4.31 -27.21 -20.72
C PRO A 361 -4.55 -26.75 -22.17
N GLY A 362 -3.54 -26.86 -23.02
CA GLY A 362 -3.56 -26.36 -24.41
C GLY A 362 -3.44 -24.84 -24.53
N THR A 363 -3.39 -24.10 -23.43
CA THR A 363 -3.25 -22.65 -23.42
C THR A 363 -1.78 -22.25 -23.40
N GLU A 364 -1.45 -21.21 -24.16
CA GLU A 364 -0.15 -20.56 -24.14
C GLU A 364 -0.14 -19.43 -23.10
N TYR A 365 0.94 -19.30 -22.35
CA TYR A 365 1.10 -18.40 -21.21
C TYR A 365 2.35 -17.54 -21.36
N VAL A 366 2.36 -16.39 -20.70
CA VAL A 366 3.51 -15.48 -20.63
C VAL A 366 3.72 -15.03 -19.19
N ALA A 367 4.98 -14.97 -18.76
CA ALA A 367 5.36 -14.42 -17.46
C ALA A 367 5.83 -12.96 -17.61
N TYR A 368 5.39 -12.12 -16.67
CA TYR A 368 5.77 -10.71 -16.59
C TYR A 368 6.48 -10.45 -15.26
N LEU A 369 7.60 -9.74 -15.32
CA LEU A 369 8.22 -9.16 -14.14
C LEU A 369 7.67 -7.75 -13.98
N CYS A 370 6.98 -7.51 -12.87
CA CYS A 370 6.34 -6.25 -12.56
C CYS A 370 7.05 -5.60 -11.39
N ARG A 371 7.41 -4.32 -11.56
CA ARG A 371 7.90 -3.51 -10.45
C ARG A 371 6.72 -3.04 -9.60
N ASN A 372 6.89 -3.07 -8.28
CA ASN A 372 5.92 -2.45 -7.39
C ASN A 372 6.09 -0.92 -7.37
N THR A 373 5.77 -0.25 -8.49
CA THR A 373 5.57 1.20 -8.51
C THR A 373 4.11 1.50 -8.21
N GLU A 374 3.83 2.64 -7.54
CA GLU A 374 2.47 3.18 -7.47
C GLU A 374 1.85 3.16 -8.87
N ALA A 375 0.60 2.68 -8.94
CA ALA A 375 -0.05 2.32 -10.19
C ALA A 375 0.00 3.47 -11.24
N PRO A 376 0.22 3.14 -12.53
CA PRO A 376 0.32 1.79 -13.08
C PRO A 376 1.63 1.08 -12.72
N TYR A 377 1.56 -0.22 -12.39
CA TYR A 377 2.76 -1.02 -12.16
C TYR A 377 3.59 -1.07 -13.45
N GLU A 378 4.90 -0.89 -13.34
CA GLU A 378 5.80 -0.93 -14.49
C GLU A 378 6.13 -2.39 -14.83
N VAL A 379 5.75 -2.83 -16.03
CA VAL A 379 6.24 -4.11 -16.58
C VAL A 379 7.69 -3.92 -17.01
N VAL A 380 8.62 -4.46 -16.24
CA VAL A 380 10.06 -4.30 -16.48
C VAL A 380 10.64 -5.38 -17.38
N ALA A 381 9.98 -6.56 -17.47
CA ALA A 381 10.35 -7.61 -18.40
C ALA A 381 9.17 -8.54 -18.74
N ARG A 382 9.23 -9.17 -19.92
CA ARG A 382 8.24 -10.14 -20.43
C ARG A 382 8.96 -11.37 -20.99
N SER A 383 8.49 -12.58 -20.65
CA SER A 383 9.09 -13.82 -21.14
C SER A 383 8.65 -14.13 -22.58
N SER A 384 9.37 -15.04 -23.25
CA SER A 384 8.78 -15.77 -24.37
C SER A 384 7.57 -16.58 -23.88
N PRO A 385 6.57 -16.85 -24.74
CA PRO A 385 5.45 -17.68 -24.35
C PRO A 385 5.85 -19.14 -24.08
N PHE A 386 5.10 -19.81 -23.21
CA PHE A 386 5.24 -21.23 -22.89
C PHE A 386 3.87 -21.92 -22.87
N ARG A 387 3.81 -23.24 -23.05
CA ARG A 387 2.54 -23.99 -23.15
C ARG A 387 2.38 -25.04 -22.07
N LEU A 388 1.12 -25.29 -21.72
CA LEU A 388 0.72 -26.45 -20.94
C LEU A 388 0.09 -27.49 -21.87
N GLU A 389 0.56 -28.73 -21.83
CA GLU A 389 -0.02 -29.83 -22.63
C GLU A 389 -0.73 -30.86 -21.73
N GLU A 390 -1.81 -31.46 -22.24
CA GLU A 390 -2.62 -32.44 -21.48
C GLU A 390 -1.89 -33.76 -21.23
N THR A 391 -1.00 -34.14 -22.15
CA THR A 391 -0.21 -35.35 -22.07
C THR A 391 1.15 -35.05 -22.67
N ALA A 392 2.22 -35.62 -22.09
CA ALA A 392 3.47 -35.74 -22.82
C ALA A 392 3.19 -36.51 -24.11
N GLU A 393 3.25 -35.83 -25.26
CA GLU A 393 3.52 -36.58 -26.49
C GLU A 393 4.77 -37.42 -26.20
N PRO A 394 4.77 -38.72 -26.51
CA PRO A 394 5.94 -39.53 -26.30
C PRO A 394 7.06 -38.89 -27.11
N THR A 395 8.02 -38.26 -26.41
CA THR A 395 9.22 -37.72 -27.03
C THR A 395 9.75 -38.82 -27.94
N ALA A 396 9.77 -38.57 -29.24
CA ALA A 396 10.30 -39.51 -30.20
C ALA A 396 11.66 -39.95 -29.66
N VAL A 397 11.76 -41.23 -29.29
CA VAL A 397 13.00 -41.81 -28.79
C VAL A 397 14.06 -41.45 -29.83
N PRO A 398 15.11 -40.69 -29.47
CA PRO A 398 16.16 -40.41 -30.43
C PRO A 398 16.68 -41.77 -30.88
N THR A 399 16.54 -42.06 -32.16
CA THR A 399 16.99 -43.31 -32.75
C THR A 399 18.47 -43.44 -32.43
N VAL A 400 18.80 -44.24 -31.42
CA VAL A 400 20.18 -44.53 -31.05
C VAL A 400 20.77 -45.23 -32.26
N LYS A 401 21.58 -44.50 -33.03
CA LYS A 401 22.48 -45.12 -34.00
C LYS A 401 23.31 -46.14 -33.20
N PRO A 402 23.26 -47.45 -33.52
CA PRO A 402 23.97 -48.45 -32.76
C PRO A 402 25.46 -48.11 -32.77
N THR A 403 25.99 -47.75 -31.61
CA THR A 403 27.39 -47.45 -31.44
C THR A 403 28.12 -48.78 -31.27
N VAL A 404 29.00 -49.09 -32.23
CA VAL A 404 29.82 -50.30 -32.24
C VAL A 404 30.62 -50.37 -30.95
N ARG A 405 30.42 -51.44 -30.18
CA ARG A 405 31.16 -51.72 -28.94
C ARG A 405 32.63 -52.00 -29.28
N PRO A 406 33.61 -51.30 -28.67
CA PRO A 406 35.00 -51.69 -28.75
C PRO A 406 35.25 -52.95 -27.92
N THR A 407 35.96 -53.91 -28.49
CA THR A 407 36.36 -55.18 -27.86
C THR A 407 37.22 -54.93 -26.62
N PRO A 408 36.99 -55.61 -25.47
CA PRO A 408 37.83 -55.43 -24.29
C PRO A 408 39.22 -56.04 -24.49
N GLN A 409 40.27 -55.28 -24.20
CA GLN A 409 41.62 -55.82 -23.98
C GLN A 409 41.68 -56.55 -22.62
N PRO A 410 42.32 -57.72 -22.53
CA PRO A 410 42.46 -58.45 -21.28
C PRO A 410 43.57 -57.85 -20.40
N SER A 411 43.26 -57.62 -19.12
CA SER A 411 44.24 -57.30 -18.09
C SER A 411 44.89 -58.59 -17.52
N PRO A 412 46.15 -58.53 -17.04
CA PRO A 412 46.92 -59.72 -16.70
C PRO A 412 46.57 -60.28 -15.31
N LYS A 413 46.58 -61.61 -15.18
CA LYS A 413 46.37 -62.35 -13.92
C LYS A 413 47.62 -62.31 -13.02
N PRO A 414 47.44 -62.25 -11.68
CA PRO A 414 48.47 -62.62 -10.73
C PRO A 414 48.18 -63.99 -10.07
N SER A 415 49.06 -64.96 -10.35
CA SER A 415 49.71 -65.91 -9.43
C SER A 415 50.35 -67.02 -10.25
#